data_AF-A0ABD0YR59-F1
#
_entry.id   AF-A0ABD0YR59-F1
#
_cell.length_a   1.000
_cell.length_b   1.000
_cell.length_c   1.000
_cell.angle_alpha   90.00
_cell.angle_beta   90.00
_cell.angle_gamma   90.00
#
_symmetry.space_group_name_H-M   'P 1'
#
loop_
_entity.id
_entity.type
_entity.pdbx_description
1 polymer ?
#
loop_
_entity_poly.entity_id
_entity_poly.type
_entity_poly.pdbx_seq_one_letter_code
_entity_poly.pdbx_strand_id
1 'polypeptide(L)'
;MELNGTFNFSLSEAYLILLEHQKADRNLDPITEGVLITVYTLMMAAGVSANLVVSFVVARRPQMHTARNLYIVNLTVSDMTLCLVCMPFTLVAIIRRQWTLGLALCKLVPALQGTNIMVSIGTITVIALDRYFTIVRCQDGAKDRRRVIVSIALVWFFSFVATLPVVFYQVRKFELLKMS
;
A
#
# COMPACT_ATOMS: atom_id res chain seq x y z
N MET A 1 17.07 2.34 -60.85
CA MET A 1 16.56 3.59 -60.27
C MET A 1 16.63 3.41 -58.76
N GLU A 2 17.48 4.20 -58.13
CA GLU A 2 18.04 3.98 -56.79
C GLU A 2 16.98 4.17 -55.70
N LEU A 3 16.66 3.10 -54.98
CA LEU A 3 16.11 3.20 -53.62
C LEU A 3 17.25 2.97 -52.61
N ASN A 4 18.31 3.77 -52.68
CA ASN A 4 19.47 3.67 -51.79
C ASN A 4 19.83 4.99 -51.09
N GLY A 5 18.89 5.96 -51.05
CA GLY A 5 19.20 7.36 -50.71
C GLY A 5 18.44 8.00 -49.55
N THR A 6 17.50 7.33 -48.87
CA THR A 6 16.60 8.02 -47.92
C THR A 6 16.51 7.44 -46.51
N PHE A 7 17.15 6.32 -46.21
CA PHE A 7 17.29 5.83 -44.83
C PHE A 7 18.75 5.48 -44.51
N ASN A 8 19.64 6.47 -44.64
CA ASN A 8 20.99 6.40 -44.08
C ASN A 8 20.95 6.76 -42.58
N PHE A 9 20.05 6.12 -41.84
CA PHE A 9 19.99 6.26 -40.40
C PHE A 9 20.80 5.12 -39.82
N SER A 10 22.05 5.40 -39.45
CA SER A 10 22.91 4.43 -38.78
C SER A 10 22.18 3.88 -37.56
N LEU A 11 22.31 2.58 -37.31
CA LEU A 11 21.72 1.90 -36.14
C LEU A 11 22.06 2.63 -34.82
N SER A 12 23.21 3.31 -34.78
CA SER A 12 23.63 4.16 -33.65
C SER A 12 22.71 5.36 -33.41
N GLU A 13 22.29 6.05 -34.48
CA GLU A 13 21.37 7.19 -34.39
C GLU A 13 19.98 6.72 -33.95
N ALA A 14 19.53 5.55 -34.44
CA ALA A 14 18.27 4.95 -34.01
C ALA A 14 18.26 4.58 -32.54
N TYR A 15 19.37 4.01 -32.08
CA TYR A 15 19.54 3.71 -30.67
C TYR A 15 19.54 4.99 -29.82
N LEU A 16 20.17 6.07 -30.29
CA LEU A 16 20.23 7.35 -29.59
C LEU A 16 18.84 8.01 -29.47
N ILE A 17 18.07 8.05 -30.57
CA ILE A 17 16.69 8.56 -30.57
C ILE A 17 15.79 7.72 -29.64
N LEU A 18 15.92 6.39 -29.65
CA LEU A 18 15.16 5.51 -28.75
C LEU A 18 15.53 5.73 -27.28
N LEU A 19 16.83 5.90 -26.97
CA LEU A 19 17.28 6.21 -25.62
C LEU A 19 16.82 7.60 -25.16
N GLU A 20 16.81 8.58 -26.05
CA GLU A 20 16.36 9.94 -25.76
C GLU A 20 14.85 9.99 -25.53
N HIS A 21 14.06 9.32 -26.37
CA HIS A 21 12.62 9.13 -26.15
C HIS A 21 12.33 8.36 -24.86
N GLN A 22 13.04 7.25 -24.59
CA GLN A 22 12.88 6.50 -23.35
C GLN A 22 13.30 7.34 -22.12
N LYS A 23 14.27 8.24 -22.27
CA LYS A 23 14.67 9.17 -21.19
C LYS A 23 13.62 10.26 -20.99
N ALA A 24 13.07 10.81 -22.07
CA ALA A 24 11.96 11.76 -22.03
C ALA A 24 10.71 11.13 -21.36
N ASP A 25 10.34 9.90 -21.72
CA ASP A 25 9.23 9.15 -21.09
C ASP A 25 9.48 8.78 -19.61
N ARG A 26 10.76 8.68 -19.21
CA ARG A 26 11.13 8.44 -17.81
C ARG A 26 11.16 9.72 -16.97
N ASN A 27 11.38 10.87 -17.58
CA ASN A 27 11.32 12.14 -16.87
C ASN A 27 9.86 12.46 -16.60
N LEU A 28 9.48 12.43 -15.33
CA LEU A 28 8.17 12.91 -14.93
C LEU A 28 8.13 14.42 -15.16
N ASP A 29 7.06 14.94 -15.77
CA ASP A 29 6.91 16.38 -15.90
C ASP A 29 7.08 17.01 -14.51
N PRO A 30 7.90 18.06 -14.36
CA PRO A 30 8.22 18.64 -13.06
C PRO A 30 6.96 19.10 -12.31
N ILE A 31 5.91 19.46 -13.06
CA ILE A 31 4.58 19.76 -12.52
C ILE A 31 3.93 18.49 -11.93
N THR A 32 3.92 17.38 -12.66
CA THR A 32 3.37 16.09 -12.17
C THR A 32 4.14 15.58 -10.96
N GLU A 33 5.46 15.71 -10.94
CA GLU A 33 6.28 15.36 -9.78
C GLU A 33 5.93 16.20 -8.55
N GLY A 34 5.86 17.53 -8.71
CA GLY A 34 5.44 18.43 -7.64
C GLY A 34 4.04 18.11 -7.12
N VAL A 35 3.09 17.82 -8.01
CA VAL A 35 1.72 17.40 -7.65
C VAL A 35 1.73 16.10 -6.86
N LEU A 36 2.46 15.07 -7.30
CA LEU A 36 2.52 13.78 -6.61
C LEU A 36 3.14 13.91 -5.22
N ILE A 37 4.25 14.64 -5.09
CA ILE A 37 4.89 14.90 -3.79
C ILE A 37 3.90 15.60 -2.86
N THR A 38 3.22 16.63 -3.35
CA THR A 38 2.25 17.40 -2.57
C THR A 38 1.09 16.53 -2.11
N VAL A 39 0.48 15.76 -3.02
CA VAL A 39 -0.64 14.88 -2.70
C VAL A 39 -0.22 13.80 -1.69
N TYR A 40 0.90 13.12 -1.91
CA TYR A 40 1.36 12.07 -1.00
C TYR A 40 1.72 12.62 0.39
N THR A 41 2.38 13.78 0.48
CA THR A 41 2.66 14.42 1.78
C THR A 41 1.40 14.83 2.51
N LEU A 42 0.42 15.39 1.80
CA LEU A 42 -0.89 15.71 2.39
C LEU A 42 -1.62 14.45 2.87
N MET A 43 -1.65 13.37 2.07
CA MET A 43 -2.26 12.11 2.45
C MET A 43 -1.57 11.47 3.67
N MET A 44 -0.23 11.51 3.72
CA MET A 44 0.52 11.02 4.88
C MET A 44 0.21 11.85 6.13
N ALA A 45 0.25 13.18 6.03
CA ALA A 45 -0.04 14.07 7.15
C ALA A 45 -1.48 13.90 7.67
N ALA A 46 -2.46 13.88 6.77
CA ALA A 46 -3.86 13.64 7.09
C ALA A 46 -4.08 12.25 7.69
N GLY A 47 -3.50 11.21 7.10
CA GLY A 47 -3.62 9.83 7.59
C GLY A 47 -3.01 9.63 8.97
N VAL A 48 -1.79 10.15 9.19
CA VAL A 48 -1.11 10.07 10.49
C VAL A 48 -1.87 10.88 11.54
N SER A 49 -2.27 12.12 11.25
CA SER A 49 -3.01 12.94 12.21
C SER A 49 -4.37 12.32 12.57
N ALA A 50 -5.13 11.83 11.60
CA ALA A 50 -6.41 11.16 11.85
C ALA A 50 -6.24 9.92 12.75
N ASN A 51 -5.31 9.04 12.43
CA ASN A 51 -5.06 7.83 13.21
C ASN A 51 -4.44 8.11 14.59
N LEU A 52 -3.63 9.17 14.72
CA LEU A 52 -3.12 9.65 16.01
C LEU A 52 -4.25 10.13 16.91
N VAL A 53 -5.17 10.95 16.38
CA VAL A 53 -6.32 11.45 17.14
C VAL A 53 -7.18 10.28 17.61
N VAL A 54 -7.50 9.33 16.73
CA VAL A 54 -8.28 8.14 17.11
C VAL A 54 -7.57 7.35 18.21
N SER A 55 -6.27 7.08 18.05
CA SER A 55 -5.48 6.33 19.03
C SER A 55 -5.39 7.07 20.37
N PHE A 56 -5.21 8.40 20.35
CA PHE A 56 -5.18 9.24 21.55
C PHE A 56 -6.51 9.21 22.30
N VAL A 57 -7.63 9.35 21.60
CA VAL A 57 -8.97 9.31 22.21
C VAL A 57 -9.23 7.94 22.85
N VAL A 58 -8.84 6.84 22.19
CA VAL A 58 -8.95 5.49 22.75
C VAL A 58 -8.10 5.33 24.01
N ALA A 59 -6.86 5.80 24.00
CA ALA A 59 -5.95 5.70 25.15
C ALA A 59 -6.39 6.57 26.35
N ARG A 60 -7.00 7.75 26.08
CA ARG A 60 -7.41 8.68 27.14
C ARG A 60 -8.72 8.32 27.83
N ARG A 61 -9.55 7.47 27.23
CA ARG A 61 -10.88 7.13 27.75
C ARG A 61 -10.87 5.70 28.29
N PRO A 62 -10.76 5.48 29.62
CA PRO A 62 -10.76 4.14 30.21
C PRO A 62 -12.02 3.32 29.88
N GLN A 63 -13.16 4.00 29.69
CA GLN A 63 -14.42 3.39 29.24
C GLN A 63 -14.30 2.76 27.85
N MET A 64 -13.29 3.16 27.08
CA MET A 64 -12.96 2.61 25.77
C MET A 64 -11.95 1.46 25.83
N HIS A 65 -11.51 0.99 27.00
CA HIS A 65 -10.65 -0.18 27.11
C HIS A 65 -11.46 -1.50 27.09
N THR A 66 -12.32 -1.64 26.08
CA THR A 66 -13.18 -2.81 25.88
C THR A 66 -12.67 -3.68 24.75
N ALA A 67 -13.09 -4.95 24.71
CA ALA A 67 -12.69 -5.88 23.65
C ALA A 67 -13.02 -5.36 22.24
N ARG A 68 -14.15 -4.67 22.04
CA ARG A 68 -14.50 -4.09 20.73
C ARG A 68 -13.49 -3.05 20.25
N ASN A 69 -12.93 -2.27 21.16
CA ASN A 69 -12.05 -1.17 20.79
C ASN A 69 -10.65 -1.65 20.39
N LEU A 70 -10.32 -2.93 20.60
CA LEU A 70 -9.15 -3.55 19.98
C LEU A 70 -9.24 -3.56 18.45
N TYR A 71 -10.44 -3.61 17.86
CA TYR A 71 -10.58 -3.46 16.41
C TYR A 71 -10.21 -2.05 15.94
N ILE A 72 -10.57 -1.02 16.72
CA ILE A 72 -10.21 0.37 16.43
C ILE A 72 -8.70 0.54 16.50
N VAL A 73 -8.06 -0.02 17.54
CA VAL A 73 -6.59 0.00 17.66
C VAL A 73 -5.92 -0.77 16.52
N ASN A 74 -6.47 -1.93 16.11
CA ASN A 74 -5.95 -2.68 14.97
C ASN A 74 -5.98 -1.86 13.68
N LEU A 75 -7.09 -1.16 13.42
CA LEU A 75 -7.20 -0.25 12.27
C LEU A 75 -6.16 0.87 12.35
N THR A 76 -6.07 1.59 13.47
CA THR A 76 -5.13 2.72 13.55
C THR A 76 -3.67 2.31 13.44
N VAL A 77 -3.28 1.17 14.02
CA VAL A 77 -1.91 0.62 13.90
C VAL A 77 -1.63 0.18 12.46
N SER A 78 -2.59 -0.47 11.81
CA SER A 78 -2.49 -0.85 10.40
C SER A 78 -2.32 0.39 9.53
N ASP A 79 -3.21 1.37 9.62
CA ASP A 79 -3.20 2.57 8.79
C ASP A 79 -1.96 3.45 9.06
N MET A 80 -1.50 3.56 10.30
CA MET A 80 -0.23 4.23 10.61
C MET A 80 0.96 3.57 9.91
N THR A 81 1.00 2.24 9.91
CA THR A 81 2.06 1.48 9.21
C THR A 81 2.01 1.76 7.70
N LEU A 82 0.81 1.84 7.12
CA LEU A 82 0.62 2.18 5.71
C LEU A 82 1.14 3.60 5.40
N CYS A 83 0.73 4.59 6.18
CA CYS A 83 1.11 5.98 5.97
C CYS A 83 2.60 6.24 6.20
N LEU A 84 3.20 5.65 7.24
CA LEU A 84 4.59 5.92 7.62
C LEU A 84 5.60 5.09 6.85
N VAL A 85 5.23 3.88 6.42
CA VAL A 85 6.16 2.95 5.74
C VAL A 85 5.82 2.88 4.26
N CYS A 86 4.60 2.49 3.90
CA CYS A 86 4.29 2.15 2.51
C CYS A 86 4.22 3.37 1.60
N MET A 87 3.59 4.46 2.04
CA MET A 87 3.45 5.68 1.24
C MET A 87 4.78 6.33 0.84
N PRO A 88 5.76 6.57 1.73
CA PRO A 88 7.02 7.19 1.33
C PRO A 88 7.83 6.30 0.38
N PHE A 89 7.89 4.99 0.61
CA PHE A 89 8.57 4.08 -0.33
C PHE A 89 7.88 4.03 -1.69
N THR A 90 6.55 4.09 -1.71
CA THR A 90 5.78 4.14 -2.95
C THR A 90 6.03 5.45 -3.70
N LEU A 91 6.07 6.59 -3.00
CA LEU A 91 6.39 7.88 -3.59
C LEU A 91 7.79 7.88 -4.22
N VAL A 92 8.80 7.38 -3.50
CA VAL A 92 10.17 7.24 -4.04
C VAL A 92 10.19 6.34 -5.27
N ALA A 93 9.47 5.22 -5.25
CA ALA A 93 9.40 4.32 -6.39
C ALA A 93 8.74 4.97 -7.61
N ILE A 94 7.71 5.80 -7.40
CA ILE A 94 7.03 6.53 -8.48
C ILE A 94 7.93 7.63 -9.05
N ILE A 95 8.56 8.45 -8.21
CA ILE A 95 9.43 9.55 -8.64
C ILE A 95 10.63 9.01 -9.42
N ARG A 96 11.25 7.94 -8.91
CA ARG A 96 12.45 7.38 -9.54
C ARG A 96 12.12 6.61 -10.82
N ARG A 97 10.86 6.17 -11.01
CA ARG A 97 10.41 5.26 -12.09
C ARG A 97 11.24 3.97 -12.24
N GLN A 98 12.12 3.69 -11.29
CA GLN A 98 12.93 2.50 -11.17
C GLN A 98 13.05 2.12 -9.70
N TRP A 99 13.05 0.82 -9.42
CA TRP A 99 13.13 0.33 -8.06
C TRP A 99 14.58 0.18 -7.60
N THR A 100 15.11 1.14 -6.83
CA THR A 100 16.50 1.11 -6.31
C THR A 100 16.60 0.69 -4.84
N LEU A 101 15.48 0.45 -4.16
CA LEU A 101 15.41 0.17 -2.72
C LEU A 101 15.69 -1.31 -2.37
N GLY A 102 16.18 -2.09 -3.34
CA GLY A 102 16.50 -3.51 -3.18
C GLY A 102 15.30 -4.46 -3.29
N LEU A 103 15.61 -5.75 -3.50
CA LEU A 103 14.62 -6.79 -3.78
C LEU A 103 13.64 -7.02 -2.61
N ALA A 104 14.12 -6.88 -1.37
CA ALA A 104 13.28 -7.08 -0.18
C ALA A 104 12.13 -6.08 -0.12
N LEU A 105 12.42 -4.78 -0.23
CA LEU A 105 11.38 -3.74 -0.21
C LEU A 105 10.49 -3.80 -1.47
N CYS A 106 11.03 -4.24 -2.62
CA CYS A 106 10.25 -4.43 -3.86
C CYS A 106 9.09 -5.42 -3.66
N LYS A 107 9.32 -6.45 -2.85
CA LYS A 107 8.32 -7.44 -2.48
C LYS A 107 7.42 -6.94 -1.36
N LEU A 108 8.05 -6.37 -0.32
CA LEU A 108 7.38 -6.05 0.93
C LEU A 108 6.42 -4.88 0.80
N VAL A 109 6.77 -3.81 0.07
CA VAL A 109 5.95 -2.59 0.00
C VAL A 109 4.59 -2.84 -0.67
N PRO A 110 4.49 -3.49 -1.85
CA PRO A 110 3.20 -3.81 -2.45
C PRO A 110 2.41 -4.85 -1.63
N ALA A 111 3.10 -5.83 -1.04
CA ALA A 111 2.46 -6.85 -0.21
C ALA A 111 1.87 -6.25 1.08
N LEU A 112 2.59 -5.34 1.75
CA LEU A 112 2.10 -4.63 2.92
C LEU A 112 0.90 -3.75 2.58
N GLN A 113 0.93 -3.02 1.45
CA GLN A 113 -0.22 -2.23 1.01
C GLN A 113 -1.47 -3.11 0.80
N GLY A 114 -1.34 -4.21 0.06
CA GLY A 114 -2.44 -5.13 -0.16
C GLY A 114 -2.94 -5.78 1.13
N THR A 115 -2.02 -6.14 2.04
CA THR A 115 -2.36 -6.75 3.33
C THR A 115 -3.12 -5.75 4.19
N ASN A 116 -2.69 -4.49 4.21
CA ASN A 116 -3.33 -3.42 4.94
C ASN A 116 -4.78 -3.23 4.50
N ILE A 117 -4.99 -3.12 3.19
CA ILE A 117 -6.33 -2.98 2.60
C ILE A 117 -7.24 -4.14 3.03
N MET A 118 -6.73 -5.37 2.94
CA MET A 118 -7.50 -6.56 3.30
C MET A 118 -7.77 -6.63 4.82
N VAL A 119 -6.80 -6.25 5.66
CA VAL A 119 -6.97 -6.16 7.12
C VAL A 119 -8.00 -5.11 7.48
N SER A 120 -7.96 -3.92 6.86
CA SER A 120 -8.90 -2.84 7.16
C SER A 120 -10.32 -3.22 6.76
N ILE A 121 -10.53 -3.74 5.54
CA ILE A 121 -11.84 -4.22 5.09
C ILE A 121 -12.33 -5.37 5.99
N GLY A 122 -11.49 -6.39 6.23
CA GLY A 122 -11.85 -7.52 7.07
C GLY A 122 -12.21 -7.10 8.49
N THR A 123 -11.48 -6.14 9.06
CA THR A 123 -11.78 -5.59 10.40
C THR A 123 -13.12 -4.86 10.41
N ILE A 124 -13.40 -4.01 9.41
CA ILE A 124 -14.69 -3.31 9.28
C ILE A 124 -15.83 -4.32 9.12
N THR A 125 -15.66 -5.38 8.34
CA THR A 125 -16.64 -6.45 8.19
C THR A 125 -16.91 -7.16 9.53
N VAL A 126 -15.86 -7.49 10.29
CA VAL A 126 -16.03 -8.11 11.62
C VAL A 126 -16.74 -7.17 12.60
N ILE A 127 -16.45 -5.87 12.56
CA ILE A 127 -17.18 -4.85 13.34
C ILE A 127 -18.66 -4.80 12.92
N ALA A 128 -18.96 -4.84 11.62
CA ALA A 128 -20.33 -4.83 11.13
C ALA A 128 -21.11 -6.08 11.58
N LEU A 129 -20.50 -7.26 11.44
CA LEU A 129 -21.07 -8.53 11.90
C LEU A 129 -21.29 -8.53 13.42
N ASP A 130 -20.33 -7.99 14.18
CA ASP A 130 -20.48 -7.81 15.62
C ASP A 130 -21.73 -7.01 15.97
N ARG A 131 -21.89 -5.86 15.32
CA ARG A 131 -23.03 -4.97 15.54
C ARG A 131 -24.34 -5.63 15.15
N TYR A 132 -24.35 -6.32 14.02
CA TYR A 132 -25.50 -7.09 13.58
C TYR A 132 -25.92 -8.14 14.63
N PHE A 133 -24.99 -8.97 15.12
CA PHE A 133 -25.33 -10.00 16.10
C PHE A 133 -25.74 -9.44 17.46
N THR A 134 -25.11 -8.37 17.94
CA THR A 134 -25.54 -7.75 19.21
C THR A 134 -26.95 -7.18 19.10
N ILE A 135 -27.27 -6.50 17.99
CA ILE A 135 -28.54 -5.77 17.83
C ILE A 135 -29.68 -6.72 17.48
N VAL A 136 -29.46 -7.62 16.52
CA VAL A 136 -30.54 -8.46 15.97
C VAL A 136 -30.73 -9.75 16.75
N ARG A 137 -29.63 -10.36 17.23
CA ARG A 137 -29.69 -11.65 17.95
C ARG A 137 -29.64 -11.50 19.46
N CYS A 138 -29.68 -10.26 19.97
CA CYS A 138 -29.54 -9.93 21.40
C CYS A 138 -28.37 -10.67 22.07
N GLN A 139 -27.31 -10.93 21.33
CA GLN A 139 -26.17 -11.68 21.84
C GLN A 139 -25.38 -10.77 22.77
N ASP A 140 -25.10 -11.22 24.00
CA ASP A 140 -24.44 -10.40 25.02
C ASP A 140 -23.22 -9.68 24.45
N GLY A 141 -23.29 -8.34 24.49
CA GLY A 141 -22.30 -7.44 23.90
C GLY A 141 -20.93 -7.49 24.59
N ALA A 142 -20.81 -8.24 25.69
CA ALA A 142 -19.57 -8.57 26.34
C ALA A 142 -18.81 -9.60 25.48
N LYS A 143 -18.25 -9.12 24.36
CA LYS A 143 -17.33 -9.93 23.57
C LYS A 143 -16.14 -10.30 24.44
N ASP A 144 -15.99 -11.60 24.68
CA ASP A 144 -14.78 -12.18 25.23
C ASP A 144 -13.57 -11.64 24.44
N ARG A 145 -12.63 -11.04 25.17
CA ARG A 145 -11.38 -10.47 24.62
C ARG A 145 -10.65 -11.52 23.76
N ARG A 146 -10.73 -12.80 24.15
CA ARG A 146 -10.17 -13.91 23.37
C ARG A 146 -10.81 -14.02 21.99
N ARG A 147 -12.13 -13.89 21.87
CA ARG A 147 -12.83 -13.94 20.56
C ARG A 147 -12.36 -12.81 19.64
N VAL A 148 -12.21 -11.58 20.17
CA VAL A 148 -11.72 -10.45 19.37
C VAL A 148 -10.28 -10.68 18.90
N ILE A 149 -9.39 -11.13 19.79
CA ILE A 149 -8.00 -11.43 19.42
C ILE A 149 -7.95 -12.52 18.33
N VAL A 150 -8.76 -13.58 18.47
CA VAL A 150 -8.85 -14.65 17.46
C VAL A 150 -9.38 -14.10 16.13
N SER A 151 -10.42 -13.27 16.13
CA SER A 151 -10.93 -12.65 14.91
C SER A 151 -9.89 -11.76 14.21
N ILE A 152 -9.14 -10.95 14.97
CA ILE A 152 -8.04 -10.14 14.43
C ILE A 152 -6.97 -11.06 13.82
N ALA A 153 -6.55 -12.10 14.54
CA ALA A 153 -5.54 -13.05 14.05
C ALA A 153 -5.99 -13.74 12.75
N LEU A 154 -7.25 -14.13 12.65
CA LEU A 154 -7.83 -14.72 11.44
C LEU A 154 -7.83 -13.71 10.28
N VAL A 155 -8.24 -12.47 10.52
CA VAL A 155 -8.20 -11.40 9.50
C VAL A 155 -6.78 -11.22 8.98
N TRP A 156 -5.78 -11.13 9.86
CA TRP A 156 -4.38 -11.03 9.46
C TRP A 156 -3.93 -12.24 8.65
N PHE A 157 -4.25 -13.45 9.10
CA PHE A 157 -3.90 -14.68 8.38
C PHE A 157 -4.48 -14.71 6.97
N PHE A 158 -5.78 -14.47 6.81
CA PHE A 158 -6.43 -14.45 5.50
C PHE A 158 -5.89 -13.33 4.61
N SER A 159 -5.61 -12.15 5.18
CA SER A 159 -5.02 -11.03 4.45
C SER A 159 -3.64 -11.36 3.89
N PHE A 160 -2.78 -11.99 4.68
CA PHE A 160 -1.47 -12.43 4.19
C PHE A 160 -1.60 -13.47 3.09
N VAL A 161 -2.46 -14.48 3.28
CA VAL A 161 -2.68 -15.53 2.27
C VAL A 161 -3.17 -14.92 0.95
N ALA A 162 -4.12 -13.97 1.01
CA ALA A 162 -4.66 -13.30 -0.16
C ALA A 162 -3.61 -12.44 -0.90
N THR A 163 -2.59 -11.93 -0.21
CA THR A 163 -1.56 -11.06 -0.78
C THR A 163 -0.30 -11.80 -1.22
N LEU A 164 -0.17 -13.09 -0.91
CA LEU A 164 0.93 -13.95 -1.39
C LEU A 164 1.13 -13.88 -2.92
N PRO A 165 0.10 -13.92 -3.78
CA PRO A 165 0.31 -13.84 -5.23
C PRO A 165 1.02 -12.55 -5.64
N VAL A 166 0.73 -11.43 -4.99
CA VAL A 166 1.38 -10.13 -5.26
C VAL A 166 2.88 -10.25 -5.06
N VAL A 167 3.33 -10.91 -4.00
CA VAL A 167 4.76 -11.14 -3.74
C VAL A 167 5.41 -11.91 -4.90
N PHE A 168 4.78 -13.00 -5.35
CA PHE A 168 5.31 -13.84 -6.43
C PHE A 168 5.35 -13.11 -7.78
N TYR A 169 4.31 -12.36 -8.13
CA TYR A 169 4.27 -11.59 -9.38
C TYR A 169 5.32 -10.46 -9.40
N GLN A 170 5.53 -9.77 -8.27
CA GLN A 170 6.56 -8.73 -8.18
C GLN A 170 7.98 -9.30 -8.35
N VAL A 171 8.24 -10.52 -7.88
CA VAL A 171 9.53 -11.21 -8.13
C VAL A 171 9.78 -11.34 -9.62
N ARG A 172 8.79 -11.84 -10.38
CA ARG A 172 8.94 -12.05 -11.82
C ARG A 172 9.20 -10.73 -12.56
N LYS A 173 8.51 -9.65 -12.17
CA LYS A 173 8.71 -8.33 -12.77
C LYS A 173 10.10 -7.77 -12.48
N PHE A 174 10.59 -7.90 -11.25
CA PHE A 174 11.91 -7.40 -10.88
C PHE A 174 13.03 -8.17 -11.59
N GLU A 175 12.93 -9.49 -11.70
CA GLU A 175 13.93 -10.31 -12.43
C GLU A 175 13.94 -10.01 -13.93
N LEU A 176 12.77 -9.82 -14.55
CA LEU A 176 12.68 -9.44 -15.97
C LEU A 176 13.32 -8.07 -16.27
N LEU A 177 13.15 -7.10 -15.36
CA LEU A 177 13.76 -5.78 -15.50
C LEU A 177 15.29 -5.78 -15.32
N LYS A 178 15.86 -6.82 -14.72
CA LYS A 178 17.30 -6.97 -14.55
C LYS A 178 17.98 -7.67 -15.75
N MET A 179 17.21 -8.35 -16.59
CA MET A 179 17.67 -9.07 -17.78
C MET A 179 17.55 -8.26 -19.09
N SER A 180 16.87 -7.11 -19.04
CA SER A 180 16.77 -6.10 -20.10
C SER A 180 17.78 -4.98 -19.89
#